data_AF-A0A5R8K744-F1
#
_entry.id   AF-A0A5R8K744-F1
#
_cell.length_a   1.000
_cell.length_b   1.000
_cell.length_c   1.000
_cell.angle_alpha   90.00
_cell.angle_beta   90.00
_cell.angle_gamma   90.00
#
_symmetry.space_group_name_H-M   'P 1'
#
loop_
_entity.id
_entity.type
_entity.pdbx_description
1 polymer ?
#
loop_
_entity_poly.entity_id
_entity_poly.type
_entity_poly.pdbx_seq_one_letter_code
_entity_poly.pdbx_strand_id
1 'polypeptide(L)'
;MKRRRWLRLWLMLGLLMLGNQCRADVVASYGAKVKFKKGAVMKFADFDLRYVGQRKVATPTFSRGMVFEDFQASKGSEKVMVSWSAGTGDIGPVGFEVGGGRFQLELRLADRIGRLKENELVVRRR
;
A
#
# COMPACT_ATOMS: atom_id res chain seq x y z
N MET A 1 -13.32 55.11 54.52
CA MET A 1 -12.38 55.64 53.51
C MET A 1 -11.10 54.81 53.52
N LYS A 2 -10.87 53.94 52.52
CA LYS A 2 -9.57 53.53 51.94
C LYS A 2 -9.79 52.32 51.02
N ARG A 3 -9.49 52.52 49.73
CA ARG A 3 -9.55 51.54 48.64
C ARG A 3 -8.30 50.66 48.64
N ARG A 4 -8.41 49.42 48.16
CA ARG A 4 -7.50 48.68 47.24
C ARG A 4 -8.08 47.25 47.11
N ARG A 5 -8.63 46.88 45.94
CA ARG A 5 -8.03 45.99 44.90
C ARG A 5 -7.56 44.65 45.52
N TRP A 6 -7.81 43.45 45.02
CA TRP A 6 -7.59 42.91 43.67
C TRP A 6 -8.47 41.66 43.47
N LEU A 7 -9.21 41.59 42.35
CA LEU A 7 -9.79 40.36 41.79
C LEU A 7 -8.66 39.42 41.37
N ARG A 8 -8.71 38.14 41.74
CA ARG A 8 -8.06 37.05 40.98
C ARG A 8 -9.02 35.87 40.83
N LEU A 9 -9.72 35.94 39.71
CA LEU A 9 -10.53 34.94 39.03
C LEU A 9 -9.59 33.95 38.32
N TRP A 10 -9.61 32.64 38.63
CA TRP A 10 -9.07 31.61 37.72
C TRP A 10 -9.91 30.33 37.85
N LEU A 11 -10.89 30.18 36.94
CA LEU A 11 -11.53 28.91 36.60
C LEU A 11 -10.50 28.03 35.88
N MET A 12 -10.15 26.88 36.45
CA MET A 12 -9.43 25.82 35.73
C MET A 12 -10.46 24.92 35.03
N LEU A 13 -10.94 25.36 33.87
CA LEU A 13 -11.65 24.51 32.92
C LEU A 13 -10.60 23.94 31.94
N GLY A 14 -9.94 22.87 32.36
CA GLY A 14 -8.97 22.12 31.54
C GLY A 14 -9.69 21.33 30.46
N LEU A 15 -9.88 21.96 29.31
CA LEU A 15 -10.42 21.39 28.07
C LEU A 15 -9.55 20.21 27.60
N LEU A 16 -10.02 18.97 27.81
CA LEU A 16 -9.46 17.78 27.16
C LEU A 16 -9.78 17.85 25.66
N MET A 17 -8.91 18.51 24.90
CA MET A 17 -8.90 18.44 23.44
C MET A 17 -8.47 17.03 23.03
N LEU A 18 -9.45 16.19 22.70
CA LEU A 18 -9.27 14.95 21.95
C LEU A 18 -8.68 15.30 20.58
N GLY A 19 -7.36 15.23 20.46
CA GLY A 19 -6.65 15.36 19.19
C GLY A 19 -6.96 14.17 18.29
N ASN A 20 -8.01 14.29 17.48
CA ASN A 20 -8.30 13.35 16.40
C ASN A 20 -7.27 13.59 15.28
N GLN A 21 -6.11 12.91 15.35
CA GLN A 21 -5.11 12.96 14.28
C GLN A 21 -5.66 12.26 13.05
N CYS A 22 -6.17 13.06 12.10
CA CYS A 22 -6.52 12.59 10.78
C CYS A 22 -5.21 12.21 10.05
N ARG A 23 -4.86 10.91 10.06
CA ARG A 23 -3.70 10.40 9.31
C ARG A 23 -4.03 10.50 7.83
N ALA A 24 -3.43 11.46 7.12
CA ALA A 24 -3.53 11.53 5.67
C ALA A 24 -2.90 10.27 5.06
N ASP A 25 -3.67 9.53 4.27
CA ASP A 25 -3.13 8.40 3.52
C ASP A 25 -2.16 8.92 2.45
N VAL A 26 -0.92 8.44 2.49
CA VAL A 26 0.10 8.79 1.50
C VAL A 26 -0.24 8.07 0.20
N VAL A 27 -0.49 8.85 -0.86
CA VAL A 27 -0.62 8.33 -2.23
C VAL A 27 0.77 8.04 -2.78
N ALA A 28 1.00 6.80 -3.21
CA ALA A 28 2.26 6.35 -3.77
C ALA A 28 2.43 6.80 -5.24
N SER A 29 3.64 7.24 -5.58
CA SER A 29 4.02 7.57 -6.95
C SER A 29 4.37 6.32 -7.76
N TYR A 30 4.02 6.32 -9.04
CA TYR A 30 4.47 5.30 -9.98
C TYR A 30 5.99 5.30 -10.12
N GLY A 31 6.58 4.11 -10.20
CA GLY A 31 8.03 3.92 -10.29
C GLY A 31 8.78 4.04 -8.96
N ALA A 32 8.12 4.42 -7.86
CA ALA A 32 8.73 4.47 -6.53
C ALA A 32 8.61 3.12 -5.80
N LYS A 33 9.53 2.87 -4.86
CA LYS A 33 9.45 1.72 -3.96
C LYS A 33 8.32 1.94 -2.96
N VAL A 34 7.38 1.01 -2.92
CA VAL A 34 6.24 1.03 -2.00
C VAL A 34 6.33 -0.16 -1.07
N LYS A 35 6.24 0.06 0.24
CA LYS A 35 6.19 -1.03 1.21
C LYS A 35 4.76 -1.58 1.27
N PHE A 36 4.66 -2.91 1.27
CA PHE A 36 3.39 -3.60 1.45
C PHE A 36 3.41 -4.49 2.69
N LYS A 37 2.23 -4.80 3.21
CA LYS A 37 2.00 -5.80 4.26
C LYS A 37 0.62 -6.42 4.04
N LYS A 38 0.41 -7.63 4.55
CA LYS A 38 -0.86 -8.35 4.34
C LYS A 38 -2.03 -7.52 4.84
N GLY A 39 -3.06 -7.37 4.01
CA GLY A 39 -4.27 -6.59 4.28
C GLY A 39 -4.12 -5.07 4.18
N ALA A 40 -2.90 -4.53 4.06
CA ALA A 40 -2.73 -3.09 3.86
C ALA A 40 -3.13 -2.68 2.45
N VAL A 41 -3.79 -1.52 2.38
CA VAL A 41 -4.12 -0.84 1.14
C VAL A 41 -3.03 0.20 0.86
N MET A 42 -2.44 0.11 -0.32
CA MET A 42 -1.54 1.11 -0.87
C MET A 42 -2.33 1.93 -1.88
N LYS A 43 -2.40 3.23 -1.66
CA LYS A 43 -3.13 4.13 -2.56
C LYS A 43 -2.23 4.55 -3.70
N PHE A 44 -2.71 4.39 -4.92
CA PHE A 44 -2.14 5.01 -6.11
C PHE A 44 -3.14 6.04 -6.65
N ALA A 45 -2.67 6.93 -7.51
CA ALA A 45 -3.53 7.99 -8.07
C ALA A 45 -4.78 7.43 -8.79
N ASP A 46 -4.65 6.25 -9.43
CA ASP A 46 -5.73 5.68 -10.25
C ASP A 46 -6.52 4.54 -9.60
N PHE A 47 -5.97 3.89 -8.57
CA PHE A 47 -6.54 2.69 -7.95
C PHE A 47 -5.92 2.43 -6.57
N ASP A 48 -6.59 1.58 -5.80
CA ASP A 48 -6.09 1.03 -4.54
C ASP A 48 -5.50 -0.36 -4.79
N LEU A 49 -4.34 -0.66 -4.20
CA LEU A 49 -3.71 -1.97 -4.26
C LEU A 49 -3.64 -2.60 -2.88
N ARG A 50 -4.24 -3.76 -2.69
CA ARG A 50 -4.17 -4.52 -1.44
C ARG A 50 -3.35 -5.78 -1.61
N TYR A 51 -2.39 -6.02 -0.72
CA TYR A 51 -1.73 -7.32 -0.66
C TYR A 51 -2.63 -8.33 0.07
N VAL A 52 -3.04 -9.38 -0.65
CA VAL A 52 -3.96 -10.42 -0.16
C VAL A 52 -3.17 -11.50 0.59
N GLY A 53 -2.02 -11.89 0.07
CA GLY A 53 -1.13 -12.86 0.70
C GLY A 53 -0.40 -13.73 -0.31
N GLN A 54 0.14 -14.84 0.18
CA GLN A 54 0.77 -15.86 -0.66
C GLN A 54 -0.13 -17.08 -0.81
N ARG A 55 -0.08 -17.71 -1.99
CA ARG A 55 -0.60 -19.05 -2.21
C ARG A 55 0.42 -19.94 -2.89
N LYS A 56 0.42 -21.22 -2.55
CA LYS A 56 1.25 -22.24 -3.18
C LYS A 56 0.39 -23.09 -4.09
N VAL A 57 0.78 -23.21 -5.35
CA VAL A 57 0.06 -23.98 -6.38
C VAL A 57 0.94 -25.14 -6.81
N ALA A 58 0.46 -26.37 -6.64
CA ALA A 58 1.12 -27.53 -7.22
C ALA A 58 0.93 -27.51 -8.75
N THR A 59 1.97 -27.84 -9.50
CA THR A 59 1.86 -28.04 -10.95
C THR A 59 2.38 -29.43 -11.28
N PRO A 60 1.82 -30.13 -12.29
CA PRO A 60 2.32 -31.46 -12.68
C PRO A 60 3.81 -31.45 -13.04
N THR A 61 4.28 -30.35 -13.63
CA THR A 61 5.66 -30.16 -14.09
C THR A 61 6.63 -29.79 -12.96
N PHE A 62 6.14 -29.21 -11.85
CA PHE A 62 6.96 -28.73 -10.74
C PHE A 62 6.39 -29.22 -9.42
N SER A 63 6.87 -30.40 -8.98
CA SER A 63 6.41 -31.09 -7.77
C SER A 63 6.56 -30.27 -6.49
N ARG A 64 7.53 -29.34 -6.45
CA ARG A 64 7.71 -28.40 -5.34
C ARG A 64 6.62 -27.32 -5.27
N GLY A 65 5.82 -27.16 -6.33
CA GLY A 65 4.83 -26.11 -6.50
C GLY A 65 5.44 -24.73 -6.77
N MET A 66 4.58 -23.77 -7.12
CA MET A 66 4.92 -22.38 -7.37
C MET A 66 4.24 -21.48 -6.33
N VAL A 67 4.97 -20.49 -5.82
CA VAL A 67 4.43 -19.50 -4.89
C VAL A 67 4.00 -18.27 -5.67
N PHE A 68 2.77 -17.85 -5.45
CA PHE A 68 2.22 -16.61 -5.98
C PHE A 68 2.02 -15.61 -4.85
N GLU A 69 2.45 -14.38 -5.09
CA GLU A 69 2.13 -13.19 -4.32
C GLU A 69 0.86 -12.57 -4.93
N ASP A 70 -0.24 -12.59 -4.19
CA ASP A 70 -1.52 -12.13 -4.67
C ASP A 70 -1.85 -10.73 -4.16
N PHE A 71 -2.24 -9.86 -5.09
CA PHE A 71 -2.71 -8.52 -4.84
C PHE A 71 -4.10 -8.34 -5.43
N GLN A 72 -4.88 -7.43 -4.87
CA GLN A 72 -6.14 -6.97 -5.42
C GLN A 72 -6.03 -5.49 -5.77
N ALA A 73 -6.13 -5.18 -7.05
CA ALA A 73 -6.30 -3.81 -7.53
C ALA A 73 -7.79 -3.46 -7.54
N SER A 74 -8.16 -2.26 -7.09
CA SER A 74 -9.56 -1.82 -7.07
C SER A 74 -9.73 -0.36 -7.43
N LYS A 75 -10.75 -0.07 -8.25
CA LYS A 75 -11.19 1.29 -8.57
C LYS A 75 -12.72 1.32 -8.64
N GLY A 76 -13.35 2.03 -7.70
CA GLY A 76 -14.81 1.99 -7.56
C GLY A 76 -15.31 0.57 -7.28
N SER A 77 -16.22 0.05 -8.11
CA SER A 77 -16.74 -1.31 -8.02
C SER A 77 -15.85 -2.37 -8.69
N GLU A 78 -14.90 -1.95 -9.53
CA GLU A 78 -14.01 -2.86 -10.24
C GLU A 78 -12.94 -3.42 -9.30
N LYS A 79 -12.72 -4.74 -9.35
CA LYS A 79 -11.70 -5.45 -8.59
C LYS A 79 -11.01 -6.47 -9.47
N VAL A 80 -9.68 -6.43 -9.51
CA VAL A 80 -8.85 -7.32 -10.32
C VAL A 80 -7.82 -7.99 -9.44
N MET A 81 -7.71 -9.32 -9.53
CA MET A 81 -6.65 -10.07 -8.87
C MET A 81 -5.39 -10.02 -9.73
N VAL A 82 -4.27 -9.66 -9.11
CA VAL A 82 -2.94 -9.59 -9.72
C VAL A 82 -2.06 -10.60 -8.99
N SER A 83 -1.72 -11.69 -9.65
CA SER A 83 -0.87 -12.75 -9.10
C SER A 83 0.53 -12.66 -9.72
N TRP A 84 1.53 -12.43 -8.88
CA TRP A 84 2.93 -12.38 -9.29
C TRP A 84 3.67 -13.62 -8.78
N SER A 85 4.61 -14.15 -9.55
CA SER A 85 5.49 -15.24 -9.15
C SER A 85 6.89 -14.98 -9.67
N ALA A 86 7.91 -15.39 -8.91
CA ALA A 86 9.30 -15.42 -9.39
C ALA A 86 9.55 -16.53 -10.43
N GLY A 87 8.52 -17.34 -10.74
CA GLY A 87 8.58 -18.43 -11.70
C GLY A 87 9.66 -19.44 -11.36
N THR A 88 10.35 -19.92 -12.39
CA THR A 88 11.48 -20.85 -12.30
C THR A 88 12.84 -20.15 -12.45
N GLY A 89 12.88 -18.81 -12.43
CA GLY A 89 14.13 -18.05 -12.51
C GLY A 89 14.06 -16.75 -13.32
N ASP A 90 13.04 -16.57 -14.15
CA ASP A 90 12.81 -15.28 -14.83
C ASP A 90 11.91 -14.39 -13.97
N ILE A 91 12.48 -13.30 -13.46
CA ILE A 91 11.83 -12.34 -12.55
C ILE A 91 11.47 -11.11 -13.37
N GLY A 92 10.19 -10.99 -13.72
CA GLY A 92 9.69 -9.90 -14.54
C GLY A 92 8.43 -9.23 -13.98
N PRO A 93 8.01 -8.10 -14.57
CA PRO A 93 6.75 -7.45 -14.23
C PRO A 93 5.55 -8.29 -14.64
N VAL A 94 4.48 -8.25 -13.83
CA VAL A 94 3.16 -8.74 -14.24
C VAL A 94 2.28 -7.57 -14.66
N GLY A 95 1.69 -7.66 -15.85
CA GLY A 95 0.74 -6.66 -16.35
C GLY A 95 -0.65 -6.84 -15.75
N PHE A 96 -1.35 -5.74 -15.53
CA PHE A 96 -2.78 -5.77 -15.15
C PHE A 96 -3.49 -4.51 -15.65
N GLU A 97 -4.81 -4.61 -15.79
CA GLU A 97 -5.68 -3.50 -16.13
C GLU A 97 -6.64 -3.25 -14.98
N VAL A 98 -6.90 -1.99 -14.66
CA VAL A 98 -7.95 -1.61 -13.72
C VAL A 98 -8.43 -0.21 -14.05
N GLY A 99 -9.75 -0.01 -14.12
CA GLY A 99 -10.31 1.32 -14.28
C GLY A 99 -9.92 2.01 -15.58
N GLY A 100 -9.77 1.23 -16.66
CA GLY A 100 -9.32 1.67 -17.98
C GLY A 100 -7.81 1.96 -18.12
N GLY A 101 -7.02 1.83 -17.04
CA GLY A 101 -5.57 2.02 -17.07
C GLY A 101 -4.81 0.71 -17.20
N ARG A 102 -3.63 0.76 -17.84
CA ARG A 102 -2.69 -0.37 -17.96
C ARG A 102 -1.48 -0.15 -17.07
N PHE A 103 -1.16 -1.16 -16.28
CA PHE A 103 -0.10 -1.08 -15.27
C PHE A 103 0.75 -2.34 -15.25
N GLN A 104 1.91 -2.22 -14.60
CA GLN A 104 2.80 -3.32 -14.29
C GLN A 104 3.14 -3.33 -12.81
N LEU A 105 3.15 -4.52 -12.22
CA LEU A 105 3.60 -4.77 -10.85
C LEU A 105 4.94 -5.52 -10.88
N GLU A 106 5.94 -4.95 -10.23
CA GLU A 106 7.30 -5.50 -10.09
C GLU A 106 7.54 -5.86 -8.61
N LEU A 107 8.07 -7.06 -8.38
CA LEU A 107 8.52 -7.56 -7.07
C LEU A 107 9.92 -8.13 -7.20
N ARG A 108 10.69 -8.08 -6.11
CA ARG A 108 12.09 -8.59 -5.98
C ARG A 108 13.13 -7.90 -6.86
N LEU A 109 12.84 -7.68 -8.14
CA LEU A 109 13.65 -6.95 -9.09
C LEU A 109 12.75 -6.00 -9.88
N ALA A 110 13.16 -4.73 -9.96
CA ALA A 110 12.48 -3.70 -10.72
C ALA A 110 13.38 -3.20 -11.84
N ASP A 111 12.89 -3.21 -13.09
CA ASP A 111 13.70 -3.02 -14.30
C ASP A 111 14.59 -1.77 -14.25
N ARG A 112 14.09 -0.65 -13.69
CA ARG A 112 14.82 0.62 -13.67
C ARG A 112 15.54 0.95 -12.36
N ILE A 113 15.18 0.32 -11.25
CA ILE A 113 15.70 0.70 -9.92
C ILE A 113 16.36 -0.47 -9.17
N GLY A 114 16.44 -1.63 -9.81
CA GLY A 114 17.13 -2.80 -9.31
C GLY A 114 16.38 -3.52 -8.19
N ARG A 115 17.14 -4.08 -7.24
CA ARG A 115 16.63 -5.00 -6.22
C ARG A 115 15.65 -4.31 -5.26
N LEU A 116 14.57 -5.02 -4.98
CA LEU A 116 13.55 -4.66 -4.00
C LEU A 116 13.69 -5.54 -2.75
N LYS A 117 13.33 -5.00 -1.58
CA LYS A 117 13.16 -5.82 -0.38
C LYS A 117 11.95 -6.74 -0.54
N GLU A 118 11.88 -7.76 0.31
CA GLU A 118 10.78 -8.74 0.35
C GLU A 118 9.39 -8.12 0.40
N ASN A 119 9.27 -7.02 1.13
CA ASN A 119 8.02 -6.28 1.34
C ASN A 119 7.97 -4.98 0.55
N GLU A 120 8.76 -4.85 -0.51
CA GLU A 120 8.74 -3.71 -1.42
C GLU A 120 8.25 -4.12 -2.80
N LEU A 121 7.43 -3.26 -3.38
CA LEU A 121 6.94 -3.38 -4.75
C LEU A 121 7.16 -2.08 -5.52
N VAL A 122 7.07 -2.17 -6.84
CA VAL A 122 6.98 -1.01 -7.73
C VAL A 122 5.79 -1.21 -8.65
N VAL A 123 5.01 -0.15 -8.87
CA VAL A 123 3.99 -0.11 -9.92
C VAL A 123 4.44 0.88 -11.00
N ARG A 124 4.32 0.49 -12.27
CA ARG A 124 4.48 1.39 -13.41
C ARG A 124 3.18 1.54 -14.19
N ARG A 125 3.01 2.69 -14.82
CA ARG A 125 1.99 2.92 -15.85
C ARG A 125 2.59 2.53 -17.21
N ARG A 126 1.81 1.86 -18.05
CA ARG A 126 2.16 1.49 -19.43
C ARG A 126 1.56 2.45 -20.43
#